data_AF-A0A1H3DPJ8-F1
#
_entry.id   AF-A0A1H3DPJ8-F1
#
_cell.length_a   1.000
_cell.length_b   1.000
_cell.length_c   1.000
_cell.angle_alpha   90.00
_cell.angle_beta   90.00
_cell.angle_gamma   90.00
#
_symmetry.space_group_name_H-M   'P 1'
#
loop_
_entity.id
_entity.type
_entity.pdbx_description
1 polymer ?
#
loop_
_entity_poly.entity_id
_entity_poly.type
_entity_poly.pdbx_seq_one_letter_code
_entity_poly.pdbx_strand_id
1 'polypeptide(L)'
;MNTTNPFDAFAIRLPDTAADSVLNSSHALAALESHLEVLTERLTALEHGSGSAHELADLRLQVARTLVGLERGAEAWPLARTAFDHFIEWDQFESAADACDVLFQAEQPGSVAALGQGIWLAVTCPIDPELTIELLNHVIDETPDDADGAAVAATTALFLADVRAEGRQREDLMFFTTQLLGTVARRHSHIETAEQLDHWMERLELKEPEKFLVRLRNVVDVLVQDDWWFDREALQQRLPY
;
A
#
# COMPACT_ATOMS: atom_id res chain seq x y z
N MET A 1 -24.67 50.44 -23.31
CA MET A 1 -25.41 49.59 -22.36
C MET A 1 -25.68 48.26 -23.03
N ASN A 2 -25.48 47.19 -22.25
CA ASN A 2 -25.41 45.77 -22.61
C ASN A 2 -24.11 45.27 -23.27
N THR A 3 -23.24 44.73 -22.43
CA THR A 3 -22.15 43.81 -22.80
C THR A 3 -22.35 42.52 -22.00
N THR A 4 -23.01 41.55 -22.59
CA THR A 4 -23.02 40.14 -22.15
C THR A 4 -21.63 39.55 -22.42
N ASN A 5 -21.00 39.02 -21.37
CA ASN A 5 -19.69 38.37 -21.41
C ASN A 5 -19.83 36.93 -21.93
N PRO A 6 -19.10 36.48 -22.98
CA PRO A 6 -19.33 35.18 -23.62
C PRO A 6 -18.52 34.01 -23.02
N PHE A 7 -18.10 34.07 -21.76
CA PHE A 7 -17.26 33.04 -21.12
C PHE A 7 -17.96 32.17 -20.06
N ASP A 8 -19.28 32.10 -20.05
CA ASP A 8 -20.05 31.31 -19.07
C ASP A 8 -20.54 29.97 -19.66
N ALA A 9 -19.66 29.23 -20.35
CA ALA A 9 -20.02 28.01 -21.10
C ALA A 9 -19.34 26.72 -20.63
N PHE A 10 -18.61 26.71 -19.51
CA PHE A 10 -17.99 25.49 -18.97
C PHE A 10 -18.13 25.29 -17.45
N ALA A 11 -19.10 25.95 -16.81
CA ALA A 11 -19.51 25.56 -15.47
C ALA A 11 -20.48 24.37 -15.53
N ILE A 12 -20.02 23.20 -16.00
CA ILE A 12 -20.65 21.94 -15.60
C ILE A 12 -20.22 21.71 -14.15
N ARG A 13 -20.86 22.41 -13.22
CA ARG A 13 -20.98 21.90 -11.85
C ARG A 13 -22.01 20.79 -11.93
N LEU A 14 -21.54 19.55 -12.07
CA LEU A 14 -22.33 18.42 -11.60
C LEU A 14 -22.57 18.69 -10.11
N PRO A 15 -23.81 18.83 -9.65
CA PRO A 15 -24.07 18.80 -8.23
C PRO A 15 -23.86 17.35 -7.81
N ASP A 16 -22.65 17.01 -7.38
CA ASP A 16 -22.42 15.82 -6.56
C ASP A 16 -23.09 16.11 -5.23
N THR A 17 -24.40 15.81 -5.15
CA THR A 17 -25.17 16.07 -3.95
C THR A 17 -24.84 14.98 -2.94
N ALA A 18 -24.82 15.32 -1.65
CA ALA A 18 -24.61 14.34 -0.59
C ALA A 18 -25.57 13.14 -0.67
N ALA A 19 -26.76 13.31 -1.27
CA ALA A 19 -27.70 12.22 -1.52
C ALA A 19 -27.22 11.26 -2.62
N ASP A 20 -26.63 11.77 -3.71
CA ASP A 20 -26.07 10.94 -4.78
C ASP A 20 -24.82 10.19 -4.31
N SER A 21 -23.97 10.84 -3.50
CA SER A 21 -22.80 10.18 -2.89
C SER A 21 -23.21 9.06 -1.91
N VAL A 22 -24.26 9.29 -1.11
CA VAL A 22 -24.82 8.26 -0.21
C VAL A 22 -25.43 7.10 -0.98
N LEU A 23 -26.18 7.37 -2.05
CA LEU A 23 -26.74 6.32 -2.91
C LEU A 23 -25.64 5.48 -3.56
N ASN A 24 -24.60 6.12 -4.11
CA ASN A 24 -23.45 5.43 -4.70
C ASN A 24 -22.71 4.56 -3.67
N SER A 25 -22.48 5.07 -2.47
CA SER A 25 -21.87 4.30 -1.37
C SER A 25 -22.73 3.09 -0.99
N SER A 26 -24.05 3.25 -0.89
CA SER A 26 -24.96 2.13 -0.58
C SER A 26 -24.96 1.02 -1.64
N HIS A 27 -24.87 1.40 -2.92
CA HIS A 27 -24.76 0.44 -4.02
C HIS A 27 -23.41 -0.30 -3.99
N ALA A 28 -22.32 0.42 -3.67
CA ALA A 28 -20.99 -0.19 -3.53
C ALA A 28 -20.95 -1.21 -2.38
N LEU A 29 -21.50 -0.85 -1.22
CA LEU A 29 -21.59 -1.76 -0.07
C LEU A 29 -22.43 -3.01 -0.38
N ALA A 30 -23.57 -2.85 -1.06
CA ALA A 30 -24.39 -3.99 -1.47
C ALA A 30 -23.67 -4.93 -2.47
N ALA A 31 -22.86 -4.36 -3.36
CA ALA A 31 -22.04 -5.16 -4.29
C ALA A 31 -20.94 -5.93 -3.54
N LEU A 32 -20.28 -5.31 -2.55
CA LEU A 32 -19.28 -5.95 -1.70
C LEU A 32 -19.89 -7.06 -0.84
N GLU A 33 -21.07 -6.86 -0.25
CA GLU A 33 -21.77 -7.90 0.52
C GLU A 33 -22.12 -9.11 -0.37
N SER A 34 -22.68 -8.88 -1.56
CA SER A 34 -22.97 -9.97 -2.51
C SER A 34 -21.69 -10.69 -2.96
N HIS A 35 -20.59 -9.97 -3.14
CA HIS A 35 -19.30 -10.58 -3.45
C HIS A 35 -18.78 -11.43 -2.29
N LEU A 36 -18.89 -10.92 -1.06
CA LEU A 36 -18.48 -11.62 0.16
C LEU A 36 -19.26 -12.93 0.33
N GLU A 37 -20.58 -12.93 0.09
CA GLU A 37 -21.40 -14.14 0.13
C GLU A 37 -20.85 -15.21 -0.83
N VAL A 38 -20.59 -14.83 -2.08
CA VAL A 38 -20.04 -15.75 -3.10
C VAL A 38 -18.67 -16.28 -2.69
N LEU A 39 -17.78 -15.44 -2.17
CA LEU A 39 -16.46 -15.87 -1.72
C LEU A 39 -16.54 -16.79 -0.50
N THR A 40 -17.44 -16.50 0.45
CA THR A 40 -17.63 -17.29 1.68
C THR A 40 -18.21 -18.67 1.38
N GLU A 41 -19.15 -18.77 0.44
CA GLU A 41 -19.67 -20.06 -0.04
C GLU A 41 -18.56 -20.90 -0.69
N ARG A 42 -17.74 -20.27 -1.54
CA ARG A 42 -16.58 -20.94 -2.16
C ARG A 42 -15.57 -21.38 -1.11
N LEU A 43 -15.29 -20.54 -0.12
CA LEU A 43 -14.35 -20.84 0.96
C LEU A 43 -14.82 -22.07 1.74
N THR A 44 -16.09 -22.07 2.14
CA THR A 44 -16.71 -23.20 2.83
C THR A 44 -16.65 -24.47 1.98
N ALA A 45 -16.96 -24.40 0.68
CA ALA A 45 -16.90 -25.55 -0.20
C ALA A 45 -15.48 -26.11 -0.33
N LEU A 46 -14.47 -25.23 -0.39
CA LEU A 46 -13.07 -25.61 -0.50
C LEU A 46 -12.54 -26.25 0.79
N GLU A 47 -12.93 -25.73 1.96
CA GLU A 47 -12.56 -26.28 3.27
C GLU A 47 -13.10 -27.69 3.52
N HIS A 48 -14.28 -28.02 2.97
CA HIS A 48 -14.88 -29.35 3.08
C HIS A 48 -14.49 -30.30 1.92
N GLY A 49 -13.81 -29.77 0.90
CA GLY A 49 -13.42 -30.49 -0.31
C GLY A 49 -11.97 -30.95 -0.31
N SER A 50 -11.46 -31.20 -1.53
CA SER A 50 -10.06 -31.59 -1.77
C SER A 50 -9.22 -30.41 -2.30
N GLY A 51 -9.52 -29.19 -1.90
CA GLY A 51 -8.77 -27.99 -2.30
C GLY A 51 -7.33 -28.02 -1.79
N SER A 52 -6.40 -27.44 -2.54
CA SER A 52 -5.03 -27.27 -2.05
C SER A 52 -4.97 -26.21 -0.95
N ALA A 53 -3.98 -26.32 -0.06
CA ALA A 53 -3.75 -25.32 0.98
C ALA A 53 -3.48 -23.92 0.41
N HIS A 54 -2.88 -23.87 -0.79
CA HIS A 54 -2.58 -22.61 -1.48
C HIS A 54 -3.84 -21.92 -2.02
N GLU A 55 -4.72 -22.64 -2.72
CA GLU A 55 -6.01 -22.11 -3.16
C GLU A 55 -6.85 -21.61 -1.96
N LEU A 56 -6.74 -22.29 -0.82
CA LEU A 56 -7.41 -21.91 0.40
C LEU A 56 -6.85 -20.61 1.00
N ALA A 57 -5.52 -20.42 0.98
CA ALA A 57 -4.87 -19.19 1.43
C ALA A 57 -5.26 -17.99 0.53
N ASP A 58 -5.23 -18.17 -0.80
CA ASP A 58 -5.63 -17.13 -1.75
C ASP A 58 -7.08 -16.70 -1.54
N LEU A 59 -7.98 -17.66 -1.35
CA LEU A 59 -9.38 -17.37 -1.14
C LEU A 59 -9.64 -16.70 0.21
N ARG A 60 -8.91 -17.08 1.26
CA ARG A 60 -8.96 -16.39 2.56
C ARG A 60 -8.51 -14.94 2.45
N LEU A 61 -7.45 -14.66 1.71
CA LEU A 61 -6.97 -13.30 1.48
C LEU A 61 -8.03 -12.46 0.72
N GLN A 62 -8.66 -13.03 -0.31
CA GLN A 62 -9.75 -12.36 -1.04
C GLN A 62 -10.97 -12.05 -0.14
N VAL A 63 -11.37 -13.00 0.71
CA VAL A 63 -12.44 -12.77 1.70
C VAL A 63 -12.04 -11.66 2.68
N ALA A 64 -10.81 -11.70 3.20
CA ALA A 64 -10.31 -10.71 4.13
C ALA A 64 -10.28 -9.29 3.52
N ARG A 65 -9.83 -9.14 2.27
CA ARG A 65 -9.85 -7.85 1.55
C ARG A 65 -11.27 -7.31 1.39
N THR A 66 -12.21 -8.19 1.07
CA THR A 66 -13.63 -7.81 0.95
C THR A 66 -14.20 -7.36 2.28
N LEU A 67 -13.86 -8.06 3.38
CA LEU A 67 -14.24 -7.68 4.74
C LEU A 67 -13.65 -6.33 5.17
N VAL A 68 -12.38 -6.06 4.84
CA VAL A 68 -11.76 -4.73 5.06
C VAL A 68 -12.54 -3.64 4.33
N GLY A 69 -12.89 -3.85 3.06
CA GLY A 69 -13.72 -2.91 2.29
C GLY A 69 -15.14 -2.70 2.83
N LEU A 70 -15.61 -3.61 3.70
CA LEU A 70 -16.86 -3.52 4.44
C LEU A 70 -16.67 -3.00 5.88
N GLU A 71 -15.48 -2.50 6.23
CA GLU A 71 -15.11 -2.04 7.58
C GLU A 71 -15.21 -3.15 8.66
N ARG A 72 -15.07 -4.42 8.26
CA ARG A 72 -15.14 -5.61 9.13
C ARG A 72 -13.75 -6.16 9.46
N GLY A 73 -12.86 -5.28 9.88
CA GLY A 73 -11.44 -5.58 10.15
C GLY A 73 -11.22 -6.72 11.15
N ALA A 74 -12.05 -6.82 12.19
CA ALA A 74 -11.96 -7.89 13.19
C ALA A 74 -12.21 -9.30 12.60
N GLU A 75 -13.05 -9.40 11.56
CA GLU A 75 -13.32 -10.66 10.85
C GLU A 75 -12.27 -10.93 9.76
N ALA A 76 -11.76 -9.87 9.12
CA ALA A 76 -10.71 -9.97 8.11
C ALA A 76 -9.38 -10.46 8.71
N TRP A 77 -9.03 -9.98 9.89
CA TRP A 77 -7.73 -10.22 10.54
C TRP A 77 -7.33 -11.69 10.65
N PRO A 78 -8.14 -12.60 11.25
CA PRO A 78 -7.74 -14.00 11.36
C PRO A 78 -7.56 -14.69 9.99
N LEU A 79 -8.33 -14.29 8.98
CA LEU A 79 -8.24 -14.84 7.63
C LEU A 79 -6.96 -14.41 6.93
N ALA A 80 -6.66 -13.11 6.92
CA ALA A 80 -5.43 -12.57 6.34
C ALA A 80 -4.19 -13.04 7.10
N ARG A 81 -4.24 -13.13 8.43
CA ARG A 81 -3.12 -13.64 9.25
C ARG A 81 -2.82 -15.11 8.93
N THR A 82 -3.84 -15.93 8.76
CA THR A 82 -3.67 -17.35 8.36
C THR A 82 -3.13 -17.47 6.94
N ALA A 83 -3.61 -16.64 6.01
CA ALA A 83 -3.11 -16.62 4.63
C ALA A 83 -1.63 -16.19 4.57
N PHE A 84 -1.26 -15.16 5.34
CA PHE A 84 0.13 -14.70 5.47
C PHE A 84 1.09 -15.82 5.91
N ASP A 85 0.73 -16.58 6.96
CA ASP A 85 1.59 -17.68 7.45
C ASP A 85 1.86 -18.70 6.35
N HIS A 86 0.82 -19.06 5.58
CA HIS A 86 0.94 -19.95 4.44
C HIS A 86 1.87 -19.35 3.37
N PHE A 87 1.67 -18.09 2.99
CA PHE A 87 2.48 -17.47 1.95
C PHE A 87 3.96 -17.35 2.32
N ILE A 88 4.27 -17.06 3.59
CA ILE A 88 5.66 -17.05 4.08
C ILE A 88 6.28 -18.44 4.06
N GLU A 89 5.55 -19.47 4.48
CA GLU A 89 6.05 -20.85 4.47
C GLU A 89 6.41 -21.32 3.04
N TRP A 90 5.66 -20.87 2.04
CA TRP A 90 5.77 -21.28 0.65
C TRP A 90 6.46 -20.26 -0.28
N ASP A 91 7.20 -19.29 0.28
CA ASP A 91 7.92 -18.23 -0.44
C ASP A 91 7.06 -17.41 -1.42
N GLN A 92 5.76 -17.30 -1.17
CA GLN A 92 4.85 -16.48 -1.96
C GLN A 92 4.90 -15.02 -1.46
N PHE A 93 6.06 -14.38 -1.63
CA PHE A 93 6.35 -13.09 -0.99
C PHE A 93 5.42 -11.94 -1.42
N GLU A 94 4.96 -11.94 -2.67
CA GLU A 94 4.00 -10.94 -3.16
C GLU A 94 2.65 -11.10 -2.45
N SER A 95 2.11 -12.31 -2.40
CA SER A 95 0.87 -12.62 -1.66
C SER A 95 1.01 -12.39 -0.15
N ALA A 96 2.20 -12.62 0.42
CA ALA A 96 2.47 -12.30 1.82
C ALA A 96 2.48 -10.79 2.08
N ALA A 97 3.08 -10.00 1.18
CA ALA A 97 3.06 -8.53 1.27
C ALA A 97 1.65 -7.96 1.09
N ASP A 98 0.85 -8.53 0.18
CA ASP A 98 -0.57 -8.20 0.00
C ASP A 98 -1.40 -8.56 1.25
N ALA A 99 -1.15 -9.72 1.87
CA ALA A 99 -1.76 -10.05 3.16
C ALA A 99 -1.40 -9.05 4.27
N CYS A 100 -0.16 -8.53 4.28
CA CYS A 100 0.24 -7.47 5.20
C CYS A 100 -0.50 -6.15 4.97
N ASP A 101 -0.75 -5.77 3.72
CA ASP A 101 -1.56 -4.60 3.38
C ASP A 101 -3.00 -4.76 3.90
N VAL A 102 -3.63 -5.90 3.62
CA VAL A 102 -4.98 -6.21 4.14
C VAL A 102 -5.01 -6.23 5.68
N LEU A 103 -3.97 -6.75 6.34
CA LEU A 103 -3.85 -6.71 7.80
C LEU A 103 -3.66 -5.28 8.33
N PHE A 104 -2.90 -4.44 7.64
CA PHE A 104 -2.77 -3.02 8.01
C PHE A 104 -4.12 -2.32 7.95
N GLN A 105 -4.83 -2.44 6.83
CA GLN A 105 -6.15 -1.83 6.62
C GLN A 105 -7.26 -2.41 7.53
N ALA A 106 -7.03 -3.56 8.16
CA ALA A 106 -7.98 -4.12 9.13
C ALA A 106 -8.03 -3.35 10.47
N GLU A 107 -7.13 -2.39 10.71
CA GLU A 107 -7.11 -1.51 11.90
C GLU A 107 -7.18 -2.27 13.25
N GLN A 108 -6.50 -3.40 13.34
CA GLN A 108 -6.39 -4.19 14.57
C GLN A 108 -5.08 -3.87 15.32
N PRO A 109 -4.91 -4.31 16.58
CA PRO A 109 -3.71 -3.96 17.38
C PRO A 109 -2.36 -4.27 16.73
N GLY A 110 -2.28 -5.25 15.82
CA GLY A 110 -1.04 -5.60 15.11
C GLY A 110 -0.89 -4.95 13.72
N SER A 111 -1.82 -4.11 13.28
CA SER A 111 -1.86 -3.58 11.91
C SER A 111 -0.60 -2.79 11.53
N VAL A 112 -0.07 -1.98 12.45
CA VAL A 112 1.18 -1.22 12.22
C VAL A 112 2.38 -2.16 12.06
N ALA A 113 2.45 -3.23 12.87
CA ALA A 113 3.48 -4.25 12.70
C ALA A 113 3.33 -4.97 11.35
N ALA A 114 2.09 -5.28 10.95
CA ALA A 114 1.79 -5.88 9.65
C ALA A 114 2.34 -5.06 8.48
N LEU A 115 2.14 -3.74 8.52
CA LEU A 115 2.68 -2.82 7.51
C LEU A 115 4.21 -2.91 7.44
N GLY A 116 4.88 -2.91 8.59
CA GLY A 116 6.33 -3.07 8.67
C GLY A 116 6.83 -4.40 8.08
N GLN A 117 6.12 -5.52 8.35
CA GLN A 117 6.40 -6.81 7.71
C GLN A 117 6.27 -6.71 6.18
N GLY A 118 5.18 -6.12 5.70
CA GLY A 118 4.88 -5.97 4.28
C GLY A 118 5.94 -5.14 3.56
N ILE A 119 6.36 -4.01 4.13
CA ILE A 119 7.41 -3.16 3.55
C ILE A 119 8.75 -3.90 3.55
N TRP A 120 9.07 -4.64 4.61
CA TRP A 120 10.30 -5.44 4.64
C TRP A 120 10.34 -6.44 3.48
N LEU A 121 9.23 -7.18 3.28
CA LEU A 121 9.09 -8.14 2.17
C LEU A 121 9.17 -7.42 0.83
N ALA A 122 8.44 -6.33 0.66
CA ALA A 122 8.38 -5.58 -0.58
C ALA A 122 9.74 -5.01 -0.98
N VAL A 123 10.51 -4.47 -0.05
CA VAL A 123 11.84 -3.90 -0.35
C VAL A 123 12.90 -4.99 -0.56
N THR A 124 12.80 -6.10 0.17
CA THR A 124 13.82 -7.15 0.15
C THR A 124 13.62 -8.15 -1.00
N CYS A 125 12.37 -8.49 -1.31
CA CYS A 125 12.01 -9.47 -2.33
C CYS A 125 11.61 -8.80 -3.65
N PRO A 126 11.85 -9.44 -4.81
CA PRO A 126 11.45 -8.92 -6.11
C PRO A 126 9.95 -9.18 -6.38
N ILE A 127 9.09 -8.38 -5.74
CA ILE A 127 7.63 -8.40 -5.96
C ILE A 127 7.20 -7.23 -6.86
N ASP A 128 5.94 -7.20 -7.26
CA ASP A 128 5.35 -6.11 -8.04
C ASP A 128 5.67 -4.72 -7.45
N PRO A 129 6.28 -3.81 -8.23
CA PRO A 129 6.51 -2.43 -7.78
C PRO A 129 5.22 -1.68 -7.43
N GLU A 130 4.07 -2.01 -7.99
CA GLU A 130 2.78 -1.37 -7.63
C GLU A 130 2.43 -1.60 -6.15
N LEU A 131 2.42 -2.87 -5.73
CA LEU A 131 2.17 -3.23 -4.34
C LEU A 131 3.25 -2.66 -3.40
N THR A 132 4.50 -2.64 -3.85
CA THR A 132 5.60 -2.04 -3.08
C THR A 132 5.35 -0.55 -2.82
N ILE A 133 4.89 0.18 -3.83
CA ILE A 133 4.60 1.61 -3.73
C ILE A 133 3.36 1.85 -2.87
N GLU A 134 2.33 1.01 -2.97
CA GLU A 134 1.13 1.06 -2.12
C GLU A 134 1.48 0.94 -0.63
N LEU A 135 2.30 -0.06 -0.27
CA LEU A 135 2.77 -0.24 1.11
C LEU A 135 3.60 0.96 1.62
N LEU A 136 4.47 1.52 0.78
CA LEU A 136 5.24 2.72 1.15
C LEU A 136 4.35 3.97 1.27
N ASN A 137 3.26 4.03 0.51
CA ASN A 137 2.31 5.14 0.57
C ASN A 137 1.60 5.21 1.92
N HIS A 138 1.26 4.07 2.53
CA HIS A 138 0.72 4.06 3.89
C HIS A 138 1.66 4.71 4.90
N VAL A 139 2.97 4.48 4.80
CA VAL A 139 3.94 5.17 5.67
C VAL A 139 3.94 6.68 5.41
N ILE A 140 3.80 7.10 4.16
CA ILE A 140 3.77 8.52 3.81
C ILE A 140 2.53 9.19 4.41
N ASP A 141 1.38 8.52 4.34
CA ASP A 141 0.11 9.08 4.82
C ASP A 141 0.04 9.12 6.35
N GLU A 142 0.55 8.10 7.03
CA GLU A 142 0.54 8.00 8.50
C GLU A 142 1.68 8.78 9.19
N THR A 143 2.69 9.23 8.44
CA THR A 143 3.84 9.95 9.02
C THR A 143 3.56 11.46 9.13
N PRO A 144 3.77 12.08 10.31
CA PRO A 144 3.65 13.53 10.48
C PRO A 144 4.44 14.34 9.46
N ASP A 145 3.91 15.51 9.10
CA ASP A 145 4.44 16.38 8.07
C ASP A 145 5.94 16.72 8.24
N ASP A 146 6.38 16.94 9.47
CA ASP A 146 7.74 17.35 9.84
C ASP A 146 8.70 16.17 10.11
N ALA A 147 8.24 14.93 9.93
CA ALA A 147 9.06 13.74 10.13
C ALA A 147 9.67 13.24 8.82
N ASP A 148 10.96 12.89 8.89
CA ASP A 148 11.73 12.40 7.75
C ASP A 148 11.22 11.06 7.17
N GLY A 149 10.41 10.30 7.92
CA GLY A 149 9.94 8.96 7.52
C GLY A 149 9.21 8.97 6.18
N ALA A 150 8.35 9.96 5.95
CA ALA A 150 7.63 10.13 4.69
C ALA A 150 8.60 10.44 3.53
N ALA A 151 9.63 11.25 3.77
CA ALA A 151 10.61 11.60 2.75
C ALA A 151 11.44 10.38 2.32
N VAL A 152 11.84 9.55 3.29
CA VAL A 152 12.54 8.29 3.05
C VAL A 152 11.66 7.29 2.30
N ALA A 153 10.39 7.13 2.71
CA ALA A 153 9.45 6.23 2.06
C ALA A 153 9.16 6.66 0.60
N ALA A 154 8.90 7.95 0.36
CA ALA A 154 8.64 8.47 -0.99
C ALA A 154 9.85 8.34 -1.92
N THR A 155 11.05 8.59 -1.39
CA THR A 155 12.31 8.40 -2.15
C THR A 155 12.53 6.92 -2.47
N THR A 156 12.24 6.03 -1.52
CA THR A 156 12.32 4.58 -1.74
C THR A 156 11.33 4.14 -2.80
N ALA A 157 10.09 4.63 -2.78
CA ALA A 157 9.08 4.32 -3.78
C ALA A 157 9.53 4.72 -5.19
N LEU A 158 10.08 5.95 -5.33
CA LEU A 158 10.65 6.43 -6.59
C LEU A 158 11.83 5.57 -7.06
N PHE A 159 12.73 5.21 -6.17
CA PHE A 159 13.87 4.34 -6.49
C PHE A 159 13.42 2.94 -6.93
N LEU A 160 12.46 2.32 -6.23
CA LEU A 160 11.99 0.99 -6.58
C LEU A 160 11.17 0.97 -7.87
N ALA A 161 10.40 2.03 -8.16
CA ALA A 161 9.77 2.22 -9.46
C ALA A 161 10.81 2.25 -10.59
N ASP A 162 11.93 2.96 -10.39
CA ASP A 162 12.99 3.10 -11.38
C ASP A 162 13.69 1.77 -11.71
N VAL A 163 14.02 1.01 -10.67
CA VAL A 163 14.86 -0.20 -10.80
C VAL A 163 14.08 -1.50 -11.04
N ARG A 164 12.77 -1.54 -10.76
CA ARG A 164 11.96 -2.77 -10.90
C ARG A 164 10.89 -2.72 -11.99
N ALA A 165 10.31 -1.56 -12.26
CA ALA A 165 9.25 -1.47 -13.25
C ALA A 165 9.83 -1.39 -14.67
N GLU A 166 9.06 -1.85 -15.66
CA GLU A 166 9.48 -1.81 -17.07
C GLU A 166 8.38 -1.22 -17.99
N GLY A 167 8.79 -0.77 -19.17
CA GLY A 167 7.88 -0.30 -20.22
C GLY A 167 6.91 0.78 -19.73
N ARG A 168 5.62 0.59 -20.04
CA ARG A 168 4.55 1.53 -19.68
C ARG A 168 4.32 1.62 -18.18
N GLN A 169 4.44 0.50 -17.47
CA GLN A 169 4.29 0.47 -16.01
C GLN A 169 5.34 1.39 -15.37
N ARG A 170 6.59 1.35 -15.85
CA ARG A 170 7.64 2.26 -15.38
C ARG A 170 7.30 3.73 -15.61
N GLU A 171 6.79 4.09 -16.79
CA GLU A 171 6.40 5.48 -17.08
C GLU A 171 5.33 5.98 -16.11
N ASP A 172 4.29 5.17 -15.90
CA ASP A 172 3.16 5.49 -15.03
C ASP A 172 3.62 5.59 -13.54
N LEU A 173 4.41 4.63 -13.07
CA LEU A 173 4.91 4.61 -11.68
C LEU A 173 5.96 5.67 -11.40
N MET A 174 6.85 5.97 -12.34
CA MET A 174 7.82 7.06 -12.19
C MET A 174 7.12 8.42 -12.12
N PHE A 175 6.07 8.62 -12.93
CA PHE A 175 5.25 9.83 -12.85
C PHE A 175 4.58 9.94 -11.48
N PHE A 176 3.92 8.87 -11.03
CA PHE A 176 3.21 8.84 -9.74
C PHE A 176 4.16 9.09 -8.55
N THR A 177 5.26 8.34 -8.46
CA THR A 177 6.21 8.45 -7.34
C THR A 177 6.96 9.78 -7.33
N THR A 178 7.17 10.41 -8.50
CA THR A 178 7.68 11.79 -8.57
C THR A 178 6.68 12.79 -7.98
N GLN A 179 5.38 12.65 -8.29
CA GLN A 179 4.36 13.51 -7.68
C GLN A 179 4.27 13.30 -6.17
N LEU A 180 4.36 12.05 -5.72
CA LEU A 180 4.36 11.67 -4.32
C LEU A 180 5.52 12.34 -3.56
N LEU A 181 6.75 12.22 -4.07
CA LEU A 181 7.92 12.89 -3.49
C LEU A 181 7.76 14.42 -3.43
N GLY A 182 7.22 15.02 -4.49
CA GLY A 182 6.94 16.46 -4.53
C GLY A 182 5.90 16.90 -3.48
N THR A 183 4.87 16.10 -3.24
CA THR A 183 3.87 16.34 -2.18
C THR A 183 4.51 16.26 -0.80
N VAL A 184 5.33 15.23 -0.54
CA VAL A 184 6.06 15.10 0.73
C VAL A 184 7.00 16.28 0.94
N ALA A 185 7.77 16.70 -0.08
CA ALA A 185 8.68 17.84 0.02
C ALA A 185 7.94 19.15 0.35
N ARG A 186 6.78 19.40 -0.27
CA ARG A 186 5.91 20.55 0.04
C ARG A 186 5.45 20.53 1.50
N ARG A 187 4.98 19.37 1.95
CA ARG A 187 4.43 19.16 3.29
C ARG A 187 5.51 19.31 4.38
N HIS A 188 6.67 18.71 4.14
CA HIS A 188 7.78 18.63 5.09
C HIS A 188 8.63 19.91 5.20
N SER A 189 8.80 20.65 4.10
CA SER A 189 9.72 21.80 4.09
C SER A 189 9.30 22.93 3.18
N HIS A 190 8.02 22.99 2.79
CA HIS A 190 7.47 24.05 1.94
C HIS A 190 8.26 24.27 0.64
N ILE A 191 8.66 23.16 0.01
CA ILE A 191 9.42 23.16 -1.24
C ILE A 191 8.51 23.48 -2.42
N GLU A 192 8.81 24.55 -3.15
CA GLU A 192 7.99 25.06 -4.26
C GLU A 192 8.71 25.03 -5.62
N THR A 193 10.03 24.93 -5.65
CA THR A 193 10.83 24.90 -6.90
C THR A 193 11.69 23.66 -7.05
N ALA A 194 12.13 23.39 -8.28
CA ALA A 194 13.03 22.28 -8.57
C ALA A 194 14.39 22.42 -7.88
N GLU A 195 14.95 23.63 -7.83
CA GLU A 195 16.21 23.90 -7.14
C GLU A 195 16.08 23.69 -5.62
N GLN A 196 14.94 24.08 -5.04
CA GLN A 196 14.66 23.81 -3.63
C GLN A 196 14.51 22.31 -3.36
N LEU A 197 13.86 21.57 -4.25
CA LEU A 197 13.72 20.11 -4.15
C LEU A 197 15.09 19.44 -4.19
N ASP A 198 15.95 19.86 -5.12
CA ASP A 198 17.30 19.31 -5.26
C ASP A 198 18.13 19.50 -3.98
N HIS A 199 18.14 20.72 -3.44
CA HIS A 199 18.81 21.01 -2.16
C HIS A 199 18.16 20.30 -0.96
N TRP A 200 16.84 20.13 -0.96
CA TRP A 200 16.13 19.39 0.08
C TRP A 200 16.54 17.90 0.07
N MET A 201 16.63 17.30 -1.12
CA MET A 201 17.10 15.92 -1.29
C MET A 201 18.58 15.77 -0.87
N GLU A 202 19.44 16.74 -1.19
CA GLU A 202 20.83 16.74 -0.71
C GLU A 202 20.93 16.83 0.80
N ARG A 203 20.21 17.78 1.41
CA ARG A 203 20.22 18.00 2.86
C ARG A 203 19.74 16.77 3.62
N LEU A 204 18.75 16.06 3.08
CA LEU A 204 18.20 14.85 3.67
C LEU A 204 18.92 13.57 3.20
N GLU A 205 19.98 13.67 2.41
CA GLU A 205 20.74 12.53 1.87
C GLU A 205 19.89 11.52 1.08
N LEU A 206 18.87 12.02 0.37
CA LEU A 206 17.91 11.22 -0.40
C LEU A 206 18.39 10.89 -1.81
N LYS A 207 19.58 11.36 -2.20
CA LYS A 207 20.20 11.07 -3.51
C LYS A 207 21.04 9.79 -3.50
N GLU A 208 21.29 9.20 -2.34
CA GLU A 208 22.19 8.04 -2.15
C GLU A 208 21.39 6.83 -1.60
N PRO A 209 21.05 5.83 -2.43
CA PRO A 209 20.27 4.65 -2.00
C PRO A 209 20.80 3.96 -0.76
N GLU A 210 22.10 3.79 -0.66
CA GLU A 210 22.76 3.19 0.50
C GLU A 210 22.50 3.95 1.81
N LYS A 211 22.22 5.27 1.75
CA LYS A 211 21.91 6.07 2.94
C LYS A 211 20.42 6.01 3.28
N PHE A 212 19.54 6.27 2.32
CA PHE A 212 18.11 6.30 2.62
C PHE A 212 17.52 4.90 2.85
N LEU A 213 18.06 3.83 2.26
CA LEU A 213 17.60 2.46 2.53
C LEU A 213 17.94 2.00 3.95
N VAL A 214 19.07 2.44 4.52
CA VAL A 214 19.38 2.21 5.94
C VAL A 214 18.38 2.94 6.84
N ARG A 215 17.98 4.16 6.47
CA ARG A 215 16.95 4.90 7.22
C ARG A 215 15.58 4.27 7.08
N LEU A 216 15.23 3.72 5.91
CA LEU A 216 13.99 2.97 5.72
C LEU A 216 13.95 1.74 6.62
N ARG A 217 15.07 1.03 6.77
CA ARG A 217 15.16 -0.08 7.75
C ARG A 217 14.79 0.38 9.16
N ASN A 218 15.28 1.56 9.59
CA ASN A 218 14.92 2.10 10.89
C ASN A 218 13.42 2.41 10.99
N VAL A 219 12.79 2.93 9.92
CA VAL A 219 11.34 3.13 9.87
C VAL A 219 10.61 1.80 10.05
N VAL A 220 11.02 0.77 9.31
CA VAL A 220 10.47 -0.59 9.44
C VAL A 220 10.65 -1.16 10.85
N ASP A 221 11.82 -1.02 11.45
CA ASP A 221 12.08 -1.48 12.82
C ASP A 221 11.20 -0.74 13.85
N VAL A 222 10.84 0.53 13.61
CA VAL A 222 9.87 1.26 14.46
C VAL A 222 8.45 0.76 14.27
N LEU A 223 8.04 0.43 13.04
CA LEU A 223 6.70 -0.11 12.75
C LEU A 223 6.50 -1.49 13.39
N VAL A 224 7.50 -2.37 13.26
CA VAL A 224 7.40 -3.76 13.75
C VAL A 224 7.75 -3.88 15.24
N GLN A 225 8.68 -3.05 15.73
CA GLN A 225 9.26 -3.19 17.06
C GLN A 225 9.78 -4.63 17.28
N ASP A 226 9.32 -5.29 18.34
CA ASP A 226 9.71 -6.66 18.69
C ASP A 226 8.78 -7.73 18.05
N ASP A 227 7.72 -7.34 17.32
CA ASP A 227 6.69 -8.26 16.79
C ASP A 227 7.02 -8.82 15.40
N TRP A 228 8.21 -9.40 15.26
CA TRP A 228 8.64 -10.05 14.01
C TRP A 228 7.97 -11.41 13.82
N TRP A 229 7.27 -11.61 12.68
CA TRP A 229 6.51 -12.84 12.40
C TRP A 229 7.29 -13.92 11.65
N PHE A 230 8.47 -13.59 11.14
CA PHE A 230 9.36 -14.51 10.43
C PHE A 230 10.83 -14.18 10.68
N ASP A 231 11.70 -15.16 10.44
CA ASP A 231 13.15 -14.99 10.54
C ASP A 231 13.69 -14.28 9.29
N ARG A 232 13.96 -12.98 9.45
CA ARG A 232 14.50 -12.11 8.40
C ARG A 232 15.85 -12.58 7.86
N GLU A 233 16.74 -13.07 8.72
CA GLU A 233 18.08 -13.50 8.32
C GLU A 233 17.99 -14.79 7.52
N ALA A 234 17.18 -15.74 7.97
CA ALA A 234 16.94 -16.99 7.25
C ALA A 234 16.26 -16.74 5.89
N LEU A 235 15.32 -15.79 5.80
CA LEU A 235 14.66 -15.44 4.55
C LEU A 235 15.65 -14.78 3.57
N GLN A 236 16.45 -13.81 4.03
CA GLN A 236 17.46 -13.15 3.18
C GLN A 236 18.46 -14.15 2.57
N GLN A 237 18.88 -15.16 3.32
CA GLN A 237 19.81 -16.19 2.82
C GLN A 237 19.22 -17.07 1.70
N ARG A 238 17.89 -17.11 1.55
CA ARG A 238 17.19 -17.89 0.52
C ARG A 238 17.01 -17.14 -0.79
N LEU A 239 17.16 -15.81 -0.80
CA LEU A 239 16.89 -15.00 -1.97
C LEU A 239 18.02 -15.15 -3.02
N PRO A 240 17.68 -15.23 -4.32
CA PRO A 240 18.66 -15.23 -5.38
C PRO A 240 19.30 -13.84 -5.47
N TYR A 241 20.59 -13.73 -5.17
CA TYR A 241 21.40 -12.53 -5.39
C TYR A 241 21.84 -12.39 -6.84
#